data_AF-A0A945DEE5-F1
#
_entry.id   AF-A0A945DEE5-F1
#
_cell.length_a   1.000
_cell.length_b   1.000
_cell.length_c   1.000
_cell.angle_alpha   90.00
_cell.angle_beta   90.00
_cell.angle_gamma   90.00
#
_symmetry.space_group_name_H-M   'P 1'
#
loop_
_entity.id
_entity.type
_entity.pdbx_description
1 polymer ?
#
loop_
_entity_poly.entity_id
_entity_poly.type
_entity_poly.pdbx_seq_one_letter_code
_entity_poly.pdbx_strand_id
1 'polypeptide(L)'
;MKIQIFLDDIEKECSEITFLCTKHILKKLHDVDNDTISQEKLVEIFSDYKNFTIYLNDYAGVIYRRYTSSIDEIYIELCKVINVEWDNEKLFEHRLNKIGKIDLRTILNLDDDDLKADVIEKYQRQIDIIMRSDFYLNNPQRQNEVLKIKNSLI
;
A
#
# COMPACT_ATOMS: atom_id res chain seq x y z
N MET A 1 -9.83 22.34 7.19
CA MET A 1 -10.69 21.82 8.28
C MET A 1 -9.83 21.58 9.52
N LYS A 2 -10.41 21.50 10.74
CA LYS A 2 -9.64 21.02 11.89
C LYS A 2 -9.31 19.54 11.70
N ILE A 3 -8.11 19.12 12.11
CA ILE A 3 -7.72 17.70 11.99
C ILE A 3 -8.68 16.79 12.77
N GLN A 4 -9.11 17.22 13.96
CA GLN A 4 -10.08 16.45 14.74
C GLN A 4 -11.40 16.19 14.00
N ILE A 5 -11.90 17.15 13.20
CA ILE A 5 -13.13 16.96 12.41
C ILE A 5 -12.94 15.82 11.40
N PHE A 6 -11.79 15.82 10.70
CA PHE A 6 -11.46 14.73 9.77
C PHE A 6 -11.36 13.38 10.48
N LEU A 7 -10.76 13.33 11.68
CA LEU A 7 -10.68 12.10 12.47
C LEU A 7 -12.06 11.60 12.92
N ASP A 8 -12.98 12.51 13.28
CA ASP A 8 -14.35 12.16 13.66
C ASP A 8 -15.12 11.58 12.46
N ASP A 9 -14.83 12.02 11.23
CA ASP A 9 -15.43 11.47 10.02
C ASP A 9 -14.89 10.06 9.74
N ILE A 10 -13.58 9.85 9.89
CA ILE A 10 -12.96 8.53 9.74
C ILE A 10 -13.49 7.54 10.79
N GLU A 11 -13.69 7.96 12.04
CA GLU A 11 -14.24 7.10 13.09
C GLU A 11 -15.67 6.62 12.79
N LYS A 12 -16.44 7.42 12.02
CA LYS A 12 -17.82 7.08 11.63
C LYS A 12 -17.90 6.23 10.37
N GLU A 13 -17.03 6.50 9.40
CA GLU A 13 -17.12 5.93 8.05
C GLU A 13 -16.22 4.69 7.84
N CYS A 14 -15.17 4.53 8.65
CA CYS A 14 -14.18 3.47 8.48
C CYS A 14 -14.14 2.51 9.68
N SER A 15 -13.35 1.45 9.52
CA SER A 15 -13.06 0.53 10.63
C SER A 15 -12.26 1.22 11.75
N GLU A 16 -12.37 0.67 12.96
CA GLU A 16 -11.62 1.17 14.13
C GLU A 16 -10.10 1.19 13.86
N ILE A 17 -9.56 0.17 13.20
CA ILE A 17 -8.14 0.12 12.87
C ILE A 17 -7.75 1.21 11.88
N THR A 18 -8.61 1.53 10.90
CA THR A 18 -8.39 2.64 9.98
C THR A 18 -8.37 3.99 10.70
N PHE A 19 -9.29 4.20 11.64
CA PHE A 19 -9.25 5.37 12.51
C PHE A 19 -7.94 5.45 13.31
N LEU A 20 -7.55 4.37 13.98
CA LEU A 20 -6.32 4.33 14.79
C LEU A 20 -5.07 4.60 13.95
N CYS A 21 -4.97 3.98 12.78
CA CYS A 21 -3.86 4.20 11.84
C CYS A 21 -3.83 5.63 11.32
N THR A 22 -4.97 6.19 10.94
CA THR A 22 -5.08 7.58 10.46
C THR A 22 -4.64 8.56 11.55
N LYS A 23 -5.14 8.37 12.78
CA LYS A 23 -4.74 9.16 13.94
C LYS A 23 -3.26 9.04 14.24
N HIS A 24 -2.68 7.84 14.16
CA HIS A 24 -1.25 7.60 14.35
C HIS A 24 -0.40 8.36 13.34
N ILE A 25 -0.74 8.30 12.05
CA ILE A 25 -0.04 9.03 10.99
C ILE A 25 -0.14 10.53 11.24
N LEU A 26 -1.34 11.08 11.48
CA LEU A 26 -1.51 12.52 11.65
C LEU A 26 -0.78 13.05 12.88
N LYS A 27 -0.75 12.30 13.99
CA LYS A 27 0.04 12.66 15.18
C LYS A 27 1.54 12.73 14.93
N LYS A 28 2.07 11.99 13.94
CA LYS A 28 3.49 12.08 13.55
C LYS A 28 3.81 13.34 12.75
N LEU A 29 2.83 13.87 12.04
CA LEU A 29 3.02 14.95 11.06
C LEU A 29 2.52 16.31 11.57
N HIS A 30 1.57 16.31 12.50
CA HIS A 30 0.81 17.49 12.92
C HIS A 30 0.45 17.46 14.41
N ASP A 31 0.17 18.64 14.97
CA ASP A 31 -0.52 18.77 16.26
C ASP A 31 -2.03 18.59 16.04
N VAL A 32 -2.53 17.37 16.23
CA VAL A 32 -3.93 16.99 15.98
C VAL A 32 -4.95 17.87 16.71
N ASP A 33 -4.60 18.40 17.88
CA ASP A 33 -5.53 19.15 18.74
C ASP A 33 -5.67 20.62 18.27
N ASN A 34 -4.61 21.18 17.69
CA ASN A 34 -4.54 22.61 17.36
C ASN A 34 -4.48 22.90 15.85
N ASP A 35 -3.95 21.97 15.05
CA ASP A 35 -3.72 22.20 13.63
C ASP A 35 -4.99 22.10 12.78
N THR A 36 -4.92 22.76 11.64
CA THR A 36 -5.87 22.61 10.55
C THR A 36 -5.16 22.03 9.34
N ILE A 37 -5.91 21.27 8.54
CA ILE A 37 -5.40 20.63 7.33
C ILE A 37 -6.36 20.87 6.16
N SER A 38 -5.81 21.03 4.96
CA SER A 38 -6.62 21.13 3.74
C SER A 38 -6.86 19.75 3.13
N GLN A 39 -7.89 19.64 2.29
CA GLN A 39 -8.19 18.37 1.61
C GLN A 39 -7.04 17.95 0.69
N GLU A 40 -6.40 18.90 0.01
CA GLU A 40 -5.26 18.64 -0.87
C GLU A 40 -4.09 18.04 -0.08
N LYS A 41 -3.85 18.51 1.14
CA LYS A 41 -2.78 17.99 1.99
C LYS A 41 -3.10 16.59 2.53
N LEU A 42 -4.36 16.31 2.85
CA LEU A 42 -4.81 14.96 3.21
C LEU A 42 -4.57 13.98 2.06
N VAL A 43 -4.94 14.38 0.83
CA VAL A 43 -4.68 13.60 -0.38
C VAL A 43 -3.18 13.36 -0.57
N GLU A 44 -2.35 14.39 -0.41
CA GLU A 44 -0.88 14.26 -0.53
C GLU A 44 -0.31 13.24 0.47
N ILE A 45 -0.77 13.28 1.72
CA ILE A 45 -0.29 12.38 2.79
C ILE A 45 -0.73 10.94 2.53
N PHE A 46 -2.00 10.74 2.16
CA PHE A 46 -2.63 9.42 2.19
C PHE A 46 -2.69 8.71 0.83
N SER A 47 -2.50 9.41 -0.29
CA SER A 47 -2.41 8.78 -1.62
C SER A 47 -1.03 8.19 -1.93
N ASP A 48 0.02 8.59 -1.21
CA ASP A 48 1.35 8.01 -1.35
C ASP A 48 1.46 6.72 -0.52
N TYR A 49 1.13 5.60 -1.14
CA TYR A 49 1.18 4.28 -0.50
C TYR A 49 2.55 3.95 0.12
N LYS A 50 3.66 4.40 -0.50
CA LYS A 50 4.99 4.16 0.05
C LYS A 50 5.14 4.88 1.40
N ASN A 51 4.82 6.17 1.46
CA ASN A 51 4.91 6.92 2.71
C ASN A 51 3.91 6.39 3.75
N PHE A 52 2.71 6.03 3.31
CA PHE A 52 1.70 5.40 4.15
C PHE A 52 2.25 4.17 4.89
N THR A 53 2.90 3.25 4.16
CA THR A 53 3.51 2.06 4.77
C THR A 53 4.67 2.40 5.72
N ILE A 54 5.47 3.43 5.41
CA ILE A 54 6.58 3.89 6.26
C ILE A 54 6.03 4.43 7.59
N TYR A 55 4.98 5.25 7.56
CA TYR A 55 4.41 5.83 8.76
C TYR A 55 3.73 4.80 9.67
N LEU A 56 3.28 3.67 9.13
CA LEU A 56 2.63 2.59 9.88
C LEU A 56 3.56 1.43 10.25
N ASN A 57 4.84 1.48 9.89
CA ASN A 57 5.77 0.36 10.13
C ASN A 57 5.89 -0.01 11.62
N ASP A 58 5.93 1.00 12.50
CA ASP A 58 5.93 0.81 13.96
C ASP A 58 4.57 0.38 14.52
N TYR A 59 3.50 0.46 13.72
CA TYR A 59 2.14 0.08 14.07
C TYR A 59 1.72 -1.28 13.50
N ALA A 60 2.57 -1.92 12.69
CA ALA A 60 2.30 -3.19 12.02
C ALA A 60 1.83 -4.29 12.99
N GLY A 61 2.42 -4.37 14.20
CA GLY A 61 2.01 -5.36 15.20
C GLY A 61 0.55 -5.22 15.63
N VAL A 62 0.04 -3.99 15.73
CA VAL A 62 -1.36 -3.71 16.08
C VAL A 62 -2.27 -4.10 14.91
N ILE A 63 -1.92 -3.69 13.70
CA ILE A 63 -2.68 -3.98 12.47
C ILE A 63 -2.88 -5.49 12.30
N TYR A 64 -1.77 -6.23 12.22
CA TYR A 64 -1.80 -7.64 11.83
C TYR A 64 -2.23 -8.57 12.97
N ARG A 65 -1.78 -8.33 14.21
CA ARG A 65 -2.00 -9.28 15.30
C ARG A 65 -3.26 -9.00 16.10
N ARG A 66 -3.56 -7.72 16.34
CA ARG A 66 -4.69 -7.34 17.20
C ARG A 66 -5.99 -7.23 16.42
N TYR A 67 -5.94 -6.66 15.22
CA TYR A 67 -7.13 -6.43 14.39
C TYR A 67 -7.25 -7.42 13.23
N THR A 68 -6.25 -8.28 12.99
CA THR A 68 -6.24 -9.25 11.89
C THR A 68 -6.55 -8.60 10.53
N SER A 69 -6.11 -7.35 10.37
CA SER A 69 -6.31 -6.56 9.15
C SER A 69 -4.98 -6.38 8.41
N SER A 70 -5.04 -5.79 7.21
CA SER A 70 -3.87 -5.49 6.40
C SER A 70 -3.71 -3.99 6.13
N ILE A 71 -2.47 -3.58 5.86
CA ILE A 71 -2.18 -2.20 5.44
C ILE A 71 -2.94 -1.85 4.15
N ASP A 72 -3.17 -2.83 3.26
CA ASP A 72 -3.92 -2.64 2.02
C ASP A 72 -5.39 -2.31 2.27
N GLU A 73 -6.05 -3.04 3.18
CA GLU A 73 -7.46 -2.79 3.56
C GLU A 73 -7.62 -1.39 4.14
N ILE A 74 -6.73 -1.01 5.05
CA ILE A 74 -6.74 0.31 5.70
C ILE A 74 -6.55 1.41 4.66
N TYR A 75 -5.60 1.23 3.73
CA TYR A 75 -5.34 2.18 2.66
C TYR A 75 -6.56 2.35 1.74
N ILE A 76 -7.22 1.25 1.36
CA ILE A 76 -8.43 1.28 0.52
C ILE A 76 -9.57 2.04 1.22
N GLU A 77 -9.83 1.77 2.50
CA GLU A 77 -10.85 2.50 3.26
C GLU A 77 -10.55 4.00 3.29
N LEU A 78 -9.31 4.37 3.56
CA LEU A 78 -8.90 5.76 3.66
C LEU A 78 -8.99 6.49 2.31
N CYS A 79 -8.55 5.84 1.23
CA CYS A 79 -8.66 6.36 -0.13
C CYS A 79 -10.11 6.67 -0.51
N LYS A 80 -11.08 5.83 -0.08
CA LYS A 80 -12.50 6.09 -0.32
C LYS A 80 -12.98 7.37 0.37
N VAL A 81 -12.60 7.59 1.63
CA VAL A 81 -13.03 8.80 2.38
C VAL A 81 -12.43 10.07 1.79
N ILE A 82 -11.16 10.05 1.38
CA ILE A 82 -10.52 11.21 0.76
C ILE A 82 -10.86 11.37 -0.73
N ASN A 83 -11.71 10.48 -1.27
CA ASN A 83 -12.16 10.44 -2.67
C ASN A 83 -10.99 10.35 -3.68
N VAL A 84 -10.08 9.42 -3.44
CA VAL A 84 -8.92 9.12 -4.30
C VAL A 84 -9.01 7.66 -4.75
N GLU A 85 -8.71 7.40 -6.03
CA GLU A 85 -8.58 6.03 -6.51
C GLU A 85 -7.43 5.33 -5.78
N TRP A 86 -7.73 4.21 -5.11
CA TRP A 86 -6.72 3.48 -4.34
C TRP A 86 -5.75 2.79 -5.28
N ASP A 87 -6.23 2.31 -6.43
CA ASP A 87 -5.40 1.71 -7.47
C ASP A 87 -4.77 2.78 -8.37
N ASN A 88 -3.85 3.53 -7.78
CA ASN A 88 -3.18 4.67 -8.40
C ASN A 88 -1.69 4.40 -8.72
N GLU A 89 -1.05 5.40 -9.34
CA GLU A 89 0.36 5.34 -9.71
C GLU A 89 1.28 5.01 -8.53
N LYS A 90 1.02 5.56 -7.34
CA LYS A 90 1.89 5.37 -6.16
C LYS A 90 1.85 3.94 -5.65
N LEU A 91 0.68 3.33 -5.62
CA LEU A 91 0.53 1.91 -5.29
C LEU A 91 1.23 1.03 -6.34
N PHE A 92 1.04 1.34 -7.63
CA PHE A 92 1.71 0.65 -8.73
C PHE A 92 3.24 0.72 -8.61
N GLU A 93 3.80 1.92 -8.43
CA GLU A 93 5.24 2.14 -8.26
C GLU A 93 5.79 1.39 -7.05
N HIS A 94 5.06 1.40 -5.92
CA HIS A 94 5.46 0.66 -4.74
C HIS A 94 5.56 -0.85 -5.03
N ARG A 95 4.52 -1.42 -5.65
CA ARG A 95 4.47 -2.85 -6.01
C ARG A 95 5.57 -3.21 -7.00
N LEU A 96 5.77 -2.39 -8.04
CA LEU A 96 6.81 -2.60 -9.03
C LEU A 96 8.21 -2.58 -8.40
N ASN A 97 8.50 -1.60 -7.53
CA ASN A 97 9.76 -1.52 -6.81
C ASN A 97 10.00 -2.73 -5.89
N LYS A 98 8.95 -3.25 -5.26
CA LYS A 98 9.04 -4.44 -4.41
C LYS A 98 9.41 -5.68 -5.22
N ILE A 99 8.76 -5.88 -6.37
CA ILE A 99 9.02 -7.01 -7.27
C ILE A 99 10.41 -6.87 -7.92
N GLY A 100 10.80 -5.67 -8.35
CA GLY A 100 12.09 -5.42 -8.98
C GLY A 100 13.31 -5.59 -8.06
N LYS A 101 13.12 -5.56 -6.73
CA LYS A 101 14.18 -5.83 -5.75
C LYS A 101 14.44 -7.31 -5.51
N ILE A 102 13.53 -8.18 -5.94
CA ILE A 102 13.67 -9.61 -5.73
C ILE A 102 14.68 -10.13 -6.76
N ASP A 103 15.81 -10.64 -6.26
CA ASP A 103 16.82 -11.26 -7.11
C ASP A 103 16.43 -12.69 -7.46
N LEU A 104 15.96 -12.88 -8.70
CA LEU A 104 15.56 -14.18 -9.23
C LEU A 104 16.71 -15.20 -9.22
N ARG A 105 17.97 -14.77 -9.30
CA ARG A 105 19.12 -15.70 -9.22
C ARG A 105 19.22 -16.34 -7.85
N THR A 106 18.97 -15.56 -6.80
CA THR A 106 18.93 -16.07 -5.42
C THR A 106 17.81 -17.10 -5.25
N ILE A 107 16.66 -16.90 -5.88
CA ILE A 107 15.53 -17.85 -5.84
C ILE A 107 15.88 -19.14 -6.61
N LEU A 108 16.46 -19.01 -7.80
CA LEU A 108 16.80 -20.15 -8.65
C LEU A 108 17.90 -21.04 -8.06
N ASN A 109 18.76 -20.47 -7.21
CA ASN A 109 19.87 -21.16 -6.52
C ASN A 109 19.46 -21.77 -5.17
N LEU A 110 18.17 -21.78 -4.81
CA LEU A 110 17.71 -22.50 -3.62
C LEU A 110 17.82 -24.02 -3.86
N ASP A 111 18.44 -24.72 -2.90
CA ASP A 111 18.62 -26.18 -2.93
C ASP A 111 17.32 -26.96 -2.60
N ASP A 112 16.39 -26.30 -1.90
CA ASP A 112 15.09 -26.85 -1.53
C ASP A 112 14.07 -26.53 -2.63
N ASP A 113 13.71 -27.55 -3.41
CA ASP A 113 12.78 -27.44 -4.54
C ASP A 113 11.36 -27.02 -4.12
N ASP A 114 10.91 -27.43 -2.92
CA ASP A 114 9.59 -27.06 -2.40
C ASP A 114 9.57 -25.58 -2.01
N LEU A 115 10.60 -25.13 -1.28
CA LEU A 115 10.77 -23.72 -0.93
C LEU A 115 10.90 -22.84 -2.18
N LYS A 116 11.61 -23.31 -3.19
CA LYS A 116 11.77 -22.62 -4.47
C LYS A 116 10.44 -22.47 -5.19
N ALA A 117 9.63 -23.52 -5.27
CA ALA A 117 8.29 -23.48 -5.86
C ALA A 117 7.40 -22.46 -5.14
N ASP A 118 7.38 -22.48 -3.81
CA ASP A 118 6.60 -21.54 -2.98
C ASP A 118 6.99 -20.08 -3.21
N VAL A 119 8.28 -19.78 -3.33
CA VAL A 119 8.78 -18.42 -3.56
C VAL A 119 8.44 -17.94 -4.97
N ILE A 120 8.58 -18.81 -5.98
CA ILE A 120 8.18 -18.52 -7.36
C ILE A 120 6.68 -18.25 -7.43
N GLU A 121 5.86 -19.06 -6.77
CA GLU A 121 4.41 -18.89 -6.79
C GLU A 121 4.01 -17.56 -6.13
N LYS A 122 4.60 -17.22 -4.97
CA LYS A 122 4.38 -15.92 -4.31
C LYS A 122 4.78 -14.75 -5.20
N TYR A 123 5.87 -14.91 -5.96
CA TYR A 123 6.34 -13.88 -6.89
C TYR A 123 5.39 -13.72 -8.09
N GLN A 124 4.93 -14.82 -8.68
CA GLN A 124 3.93 -14.81 -9.76
C GLN A 124 2.62 -14.17 -9.30
N ARG A 125 2.13 -14.50 -8.10
CA ARG A 125 0.93 -13.87 -7.53
C ARG A 125 1.09 -12.34 -7.41
N GLN A 126 2.26 -11.85 -7.03
CA GLN A 126 2.52 -10.41 -6.97
C GLN A 126 2.49 -9.74 -8.36
N ILE A 127 3.06 -10.40 -9.37
CA ILE A 127 2.98 -9.92 -10.76
C ILE A 127 1.54 -9.89 -11.23
N ASP A 128 0.77 -10.94 -10.98
CA ASP A 128 -0.63 -11.03 -11.38
C ASP A 128 -1.49 -9.94 -10.74
N ILE A 129 -1.23 -9.58 -9.48
CA ILE A 129 -1.89 -8.44 -8.81
C ILE A 129 -1.59 -7.14 -9.56
N ILE A 130 -0.34 -6.90 -9.98
CA ILE A 130 0.01 -5.72 -10.77
C ILE A 130 -0.67 -5.76 -12.15
N MET A 131 -0.70 -6.91 -12.81
CA MET A 131 -1.29 -7.03 -14.15
C MET A 131 -2.82 -6.87 -14.15
N ARG A 132 -3.48 -7.11 -13.01
CA ARG A 132 -4.93 -6.93 -12.82
C ARG A 132 -5.31 -5.54 -12.31
N SER A 133 -4.33 -4.69 -11.98
CA SER A 133 -4.57 -3.34 -11.49
C SER A 133 -5.17 -2.46 -12.59
N ASP A 134 -6.15 -1.65 -12.22
CA ASP A 134 -6.80 -0.67 -13.10
C ASP A 134 -5.78 0.35 -13.61
N PHE A 135 -4.82 0.75 -12.77
CA PHE A 135 -3.73 1.62 -13.19
C PHE A 135 -2.89 0.97 -14.31
N TYR A 136 -2.55 -0.31 -14.18
CA TYR A 136 -1.77 -1.03 -15.19
C TYR A 136 -2.53 -1.15 -16.52
N LEU A 137 -3.81 -1.53 -16.46
CA LEU A 137 -4.64 -1.73 -17.66
C LEU A 137 -4.84 -0.42 -18.43
N ASN A 138 -4.95 0.71 -17.72
CA ASN A 138 -5.15 2.02 -18.31
C ASN A 138 -3.86 2.72 -18.78
N ASN A 139 -2.67 2.16 -18.50
CA ASN A 139 -1.38 2.78 -18.84
C ASN A 139 -0.47 1.86 -19.69
N PRO A 140 -0.73 1.73 -21.01
CA PRO A 140 0.02 0.84 -21.90
C PRO A 140 1.54 1.06 -21.89
N GLN A 141 2.00 2.30 -21.70
CA GLN A 141 3.43 2.63 -21.71
C GLN A 141 4.20 1.93 -20.58
N ARG A 142 3.56 1.73 -19.42
CA ARG A 142 4.16 1.08 -18.25
C ARG A 142 4.00 -0.44 -18.26
N GLN A 143 3.18 -0.99 -19.17
CA GLN A 143 2.97 -2.43 -19.27
C GLN A 143 4.24 -3.18 -19.64
N ASN A 144 5.07 -2.58 -20.49
CA ASN A 144 6.35 -3.14 -20.92
C ASN A 144 7.31 -3.41 -19.76
N GLU A 145 7.23 -2.64 -18.67
CA GLU A 145 8.11 -2.81 -17.51
C GLU A 145 7.75 -4.06 -16.72
N VAL A 146 6.45 -4.28 -16.49
CA VAL A 146 5.95 -5.49 -15.82
C VAL A 146 6.21 -6.73 -16.69
N LEU A 147 6.04 -6.61 -18.01
CA LEU A 147 6.32 -7.71 -18.94
C LEU A 147 7.79 -8.12 -18.97
N LYS A 148 8.73 -7.17 -18.89
CA LYS A 148 10.17 -7.47 -18.77
C LYS A 148 10.47 -8.29 -17.51
N ILE A 149 9.87 -7.90 -16.39
CA ILE A 149 10.03 -8.61 -15.12
C ILE A 149 9.40 -10.01 -15.19
N LYS A 150 8.20 -10.13 -15.76
CA LYS A 150 7.55 -11.42 -15.96
C LYS A 150 8.40 -12.37 -16.82
N ASN A 151 8.97 -11.86 -17.90
CA ASN A 151 9.80 -12.67 -18.80
C ASN A 151 11.14 -13.09 -18.18
N SER A 152 11.63 -12.41 -17.14
CA SER A 152 12.85 -12.83 -16.44
C SER A 152 12.68 -14.08 -15.55
N LEU A 153 11.45 -14.55 -15.34
CA LEU A 153 11.14 -15.80 -14.63
C LEU A 153 11.19 -17.05 -15.53
N ILE A 154 11.10 -16.86 -16.85
CA ILE A 154 11.02 -17.92 -17.87
C ILE A 154 12.42 -18.13 -18.44
#